data_AF-A0A7Y5KSJ5-F1
#
_entry.id   AF-A0A7Y5KSJ5-F1
#
_cell.length_a   1.000
_cell.length_b   1.000
_cell.length_c   1.000
_cell.angle_alpha   90.00
_cell.angle_beta   90.00
_cell.angle_gamma   90.00
#
_symmetry.space_group_name_H-M   'P 1'
#
loop_
_entity.id
_entity.type
_entity.pdbx_description
1 polymer ?
#
loop_
_entity_poly.entity_id
_entity_poly.type
_entity_poly.pdbx_seq_one_letter_code
_entity_poly.pdbx_strand_id
1 'polypeptide(L)'
;MSRALAFPTTVTPSERLAATFAHAGTCFFWFVAPLVVYLLARRKSPAVRAHAFEALLWSGIGTLVALATCGLAIPVFLVFHIIAAWRAWNGEDPSYPALTDFMRGWRST
;
A
#
# COMPACT_ATOMS: atom_id res chain seq x y z
N MET A 1 4.28 24.45 13.35
CA MET A 1 2.92 23.95 13.67
C MET A 1 2.69 22.65 12.90
N SER A 2 3.15 21.52 13.48
CA SER A 2 3.11 20.22 12.80
C SER A 2 1.70 19.64 12.89
N ARG A 3 0.92 19.84 11.84
CA ARG A 3 -0.31 19.09 11.61
C ARG A 3 0.12 17.65 11.29
N ALA A 4 0.38 16.87 12.34
CA ALA A 4 0.25 15.43 12.25
C ALA A 4 -1.16 15.20 11.70
N LEU A 5 -1.25 14.89 10.41
CA LEU A 5 -2.46 14.37 9.83
C LEU A 5 -2.60 12.95 10.40
N ALA A 6 -3.00 12.87 11.67
CA ALA A 6 -3.70 11.72 12.18
C ALA A 6 -4.73 11.38 11.12
N PHE A 7 -4.69 10.15 10.63
CA PHE A 7 -5.66 9.67 9.66
C PHE A 7 -7.05 10.08 10.17
N PRO A 8 -7.92 10.67 9.32
CA PRO A 8 -9.28 10.94 9.74
C PRO A 8 -9.82 9.64 10.34
N THR A 9 -10.28 9.69 11.59
CA THR A 9 -10.72 8.53 12.39
C THR A 9 -11.96 7.82 11.81
N THR A 10 -12.36 8.20 10.60
CA THR A 10 -13.46 7.63 9.83
C THR A 10 -13.06 7.60 8.35
N VAL A 11 -12.19 6.66 8.00
CA VAL A 11 -12.05 6.21 6.60
C VAL A 11 -13.40 5.67 6.18
N THR A 12 -13.94 6.15 5.07
CA THR A 12 -15.25 5.63 4.61
C THR A 12 -15.14 4.13 4.31
N PRO A 13 -16.22 3.35 4.45
CA PRO A 13 -16.19 1.92 4.11
C PRO A 13 -15.69 1.65 2.68
N SER A 14 -16.01 2.53 1.75
CA SER A 14 -15.55 2.49 0.35
C SER A 14 -14.06 2.76 0.21
N GLU A 15 -13.50 3.70 0.97
CA GLU A 15 -12.05 3.93 1.01
C GLU A 15 -11.30 2.75 1.64
N ARG A 16 -11.82 2.16 2.71
CA ARG A 16 -11.26 0.92 3.30
C ARG A 16 -11.22 -0.21 2.27
N LEU A 17 -12.33 -0.45 1.59
CA LEU A 17 -12.40 -1.48 0.55
C LEU A 17 -11.41 -1.21 -0.59
N ALA A 18 -11.33 0.04 -1.08
CA ALA A 18 -10.40 0.40 -2.13
C ALA A 18 -8.93 0.24 -1.70
N ALA A 19 -8.60 0.63 -0.46
CA ALA A 19 -7.27 0.43 0.13
C ALA A 19 -6.93 -1.05 0.28
N THR A 20 -7.87 -1.87 0.78
CA THR A 20 -7.71 -3.33 0.84
C THR A 20 -7.50 -3.92 -0.55
N PHE A 21 -8.25 -3.48 -1.56
CA PHE A 21 -8.09 -3.97 -2.94
C PHE A 21 -6.74 -3.60 -3.54
N ALA A 22 -6.17 -2.45 -3.18
CA ALA A 22 -4.83 -2.07 -3.62
C ALA A 22 -3.76 -3.08 -3.18
N HIS A 23 -3.93 -3.71 -2.01
CA HIS A 23 -3.05 -4.72 -1.46
C HIS A 23 -3.46 -6.13 -1.92
N ALA A 24 -4.68 -6.56 -1.58
CA ALA A 24 -5.16 -7.92 -1.88
C ALA A 24 -5.25 -8.22 -3.38
N GLY A 25 -5.55 -7.21 -4.21
CA GLY A 25 -5.60 -7.36 -5.65
C GLY A 25 -4.24 -7.73 -6.26
N THR A 26 -3.13 -7.45 -5.58
CA THR A 26 -1.78 -7.80 -6.06
C THR A 26 -1.54 -9.30 -6.13
N CYS A 27 -2.25 -10.09 -5.33
CA CYS A 27 -2.17 -11.56 -5.38
C CYS A 27 -2.60 -12.12 -6.74
N PHE A 28 -3.45 -11.41 -7.48
CA PHE A 28 -4.00 -11.85 -8.76
C PHE A 28 -3.52 -11.01 -9.94
N PHE A 29 -3.34 -9.70 -9.74
CA PHE A 29 -3.01 -8.74 -10.78
C PHE A 29 -1.66 -8.05 -10.57
N TRP A 30 -0.85 -8.55 -9.62
CA TRP A 30 0.49 -8.04 -9.32
C TRP A 30 0.51 -6.51 -9.14
N PHE A 31 1.49 -5.79 -9.69
CA PHE A 31 1.56 -4.32 -9.58
C PHE A 31 0.42 -3.57 -10.30
N VAL A 32 -0.37 -4.24 -11.16
CA VAL A 32 -1.44 -3.59 -11.93
C VAL A 32 -2.60 -3.17 -11.02
N ALA A 33 -2.99 -4.02 -10.06
CA ALA A 33 -4.04 -3.68 -9.08
C ALA A 33 -3.76 -2.36 -8.34
N PRO A 34 -2.61 -2.18 -7.64
CA PRO A 34 -2.33 -0.95 -6.92
C PRO A 34 -2.12 0.24 -7.86
N LEU A 35 -1.61 0.04 -9.08
CA LEU A 35 -1.50 1.11 -10.08
C LEU A 35 -2.88 1.68 -10.44
N VAL A 36 -3.85 0.80 -10.74
CA VAL A 36 -5.22 1.22 -11.08
C VAL A 36 -5.85 1.94 -9.90
N VAL A 37 -5.76 1.37 -8.69
CA VAL A 37 -6.32 2.03 -7.49
C VAL A 37 -5.66 3.38 -7.24
N TYR A 38 -4.33 3.48 -7.38
CA TYR A 38 -3.59 4.74 -7.21
C TYR A 38 -4.09 5.80 -8.19
N LEU A 39 -4.23 5.47 -9.48
CA LEU A 39 -4.68 6.41 -10.50
C LEU A 39 -6.10 6.90 -10.25
N LEU A 40 -7.00 6.03 -9.79
CA LEU A 40 -8.37 6.40 -9.44
C LEU A 40 -8.45 7.26 -8.17
N ALA A 41 -7.61 6.95 -7.17
CA ALA A 41 -7.61 7.61 -5.87
C ALA A 41 -6.80 8.90 -5.84
N ARG A 42 -5.84 9.11 -6.77
CA ARG A 42 -4.80 10.16 -6.65
C ARG A 42 -5.32 11.59 -6.43
N ARG A 43 -6.53 11.88 -6.93
CA ARG A 43 -7.22 13.18 -6.79
C ARG A 43 -8.45 13.15 -5.86
N LYS A 44 -8.88 11.97 -5.40
CA LYS A 44 -10.16 11.78 -4.70
C LYS A 44 -9.99 11.45 -3.22
N SER A 45 -9.04 10.59 -2.88
CA SER A 45 -8.84 10.12 -1.51
C SER A 45 -7.34 10.08 -1.18
N PRO A 46 -6.85 11.01 -0.32
CA PRO A 46 -5.46 10.98 0.16
C PRO A 46 -5.12 9.68 0.90
N ALA A 47 -6.09 9.11 1.62
CA ALA A 47 -5.98 7.86 2.35
C ALA A 47 -5.72 6.67 1.42
N VAL A 48 -6.62 6.42 0.47
CA VAL A 48 -6.48 5.32 -0.50
C VAL A 48 -5.25 5.51 -1.39
N ARG A 49 -4.95 6.76 -1.76
CA ARG A 49 -3.75 7.10 -2.53
C ARG A 49 -2.47 6.65 -1.81
N ALA A 50 -2.39 6.81 -0.49
CA ALA A 50 -1.23 6.38 0.29
C ALA A 50 -1.08 4.86 0.26
N HIS A 51 -2.12 4.09 0.59
CA HIS A 51 -2.08 2.62 0.52
C HIS A 51 -1.72 2.11 -0.88
N ALA A 52 -2.33 2.68 -1.92
CA ALA A 52 -2.08 2.24 -3.29
C ALA A 52 -0.67 2.57 -3.78
N PHE A 53 -0.14 3.74 -3.41
CA PHE A 53 1.25 4.08 -3.73
C PHE A 53 2.24 3.16 -3.01
N GLU A 54 1.97 2.84 -1.76
CA GLU A 54 2.83 1.96 -0.98
C GLU A 54 2.80 0.52 -1.50
N ALA A 55 1.62 0.00 -1.81
CA ALA A 55 1.46 -1.30 -2.47
C ALA A 55 2.19 -1.36 -3.83
N LEU A 56 2.18 -0.25 -4.58
CA LEU A 56 2.86 -0.14 -5.86
C LEU A 56 4.38 -0.19 -5.69
N LEU A 57 4.95 0.57 -4.75
CA LEU A 57 6.39 0.54 -4.46
C LEU A 57 6.83 -0.83 -3.93
N TRP A 58 6.07 -1.43 -3.01
CA TRP A 58 6.34 -2.76 -2.50
C TRP A 58 6.33 -3.82 -3.61
N SER A 59 5.36 -3.74 -4.52
CA SER A 59 5.29 -4.65 -5.69
C SER A 59 6.47 -4.43 -6.65
N GLY A 60 6.92 -3.19 -6.84
CA GLY A 60 8.10 -2.86 -7.66
C GLY A 60 9.38 -3.44 -7.07
N ILE A 61 9.64 -3.19 -5.78
CA ILE A 61 10.78 -3.77 -5.05
C ILE A 61 10.69 -5.30 -5.07
N GLY A 62 9.49 -5.84 -4.80
CA GLY A 62 9.25 -7.28 -4.82
C GLY A 62 9.52 -7.93 -6.17
N THR A 63 9.21 -7.24 -7.27
CA THR A 63 9.55 -7.71 -8.61
C THR A 63 11.06 -7.81 -8.80
N LEU A 64 11.82 -6.78 -8.41
CA LEU A 64 13.29 -6.78 -8.54
C LEU A 64 13.93 -7.87 -7.68
N VAL A 65 13.48 -8.03 -6.43
CA VAL A 65 14.01 -9.05 -5.51
C VAL A 65 13.61 -10.46 -5.95
N ALA A 66 12.38 -10.66 -6.44
CA ALA A 66 11.95 -11.93 -7.00
C ALA A 66 12.79 -12.31 -8.21
N LEU A 67 13.07 -11.37 -9.13
CA LEU A 67 13.95 -11.62 -10.27
C LEU A 67 15.37 -12.02 -9.82
N ALA A 68 15.95 -11.29 -8.86
CA ALA A 68 17.28 -11.60 -8.33
C ALA A 68 17.36 -12.96 -7.61
N THR A 69 16.23 -13.45 -7.09
CA THR A 69 16.13 -14.72 -6.32
C THR A 69 15.45 -15.84 -7.11
N CYS A 70 15.30 -15.70 -8.43
CA CYS A 70 14.61 -16.67 -9.30
C CYS A 70 13.21 -17.06 -8.78
N GLY A 71 12.48 -16.09 -8.21
CA GLY A 71 11.13 -16.25 -7.69
C GLY A 71 11.02 -16.67 -6.22
N LEU A 72 12.12 -17.02 -5.55
CA LEU A 72 12.08 -17.49 -4.15
C LEU A 72 11.52 -16.47 -3.17
N ALA A 73 11.64 -15.17 -3.48
CA ALA A 73 11.09 -14.12 -2.61
C ALA A 73 9.56 -13.94 -2.72
N ILE A 74 8.91 -14.47 -3.76
CA ILE A 74 7.47 -14.24 -4.02
C ILE A 74 6.58 -14.56 -2.80
N PRO A 75 6.71 -15.72 -2.12
CA PRO A 75 5.87 -16.04 -0.96
C PRO A 75 5.99 -15.01 0.16
N VAL A 76 7.20 -14.52 0.42
CA VAL A 76 7.46 -13.50 1.43
C VAL A 76 6.73 -12.20 1.08
N PHE A 77 6.84 -11.74 -0.17
CA PHE A 77 6.15 -10.53 -0.65
C PHE A 77 4.62 -10.65 -0.56
N LEU A 78 4.06 -11.82 -0.89
CA LEU A 78 2.62 -12.07 -0.79
C LEU A 78 2.12 -12.02 0.65
N VAL A 79 2.87 -12.56 1.62
CA VAL A 79 2.51 -12.47 3.05
C VAL A 79 2.39 -11.00 3.48
N PHE A 80 3.34 -10.15 3.08
CA PHE A 80 3.28 -8.73 3.39
C PHE A 80 2.08 -8.02 2.75
N HIS A 81 1.71 -8.37 1.52
CA HIS A 81 0.48 -7.86 0.89
C HIS A 81 -0.79 -8.28 1.62
N ILE A 82 -0.86 -9.52 2.12
CA ILE A 82 -1.99 -9.99 2.93
C ILE A 82 -2.08 -9.22 4.25
N ILE A 83 -0.95 -9.02 4.94
CA ILE A 83 -0.90 -8.24 6.19
C ILE A 83 -1.35 -6.81 5.93
N ALA A 84 -0.84 -6.16 4.88
CA ALA A 84 -1.23 -4.79 4.54
C ALA A 84 -2.71 -4.68 4.12
N ALA A 85 -3.25 -5.70 3.43
CA ALA A 85 -4.67 -5.77 3.10
C ALA A 85 -5.55 -5.88 4.35
N TRP A 86 -5.15 -6.70 5.32
CA TRP A 86 -5.84 -6.86 6.59
C TRP A 86 -5.84 -5.56 7.42
N ARG A 87 -4.71 -4.85 7.46
CA ARG A 87 -4.62 -3.55 8.14
C ARG A 87 -5.45 -2.47 7.46
N ALA A 88 -5.42 -2.41 6.13
CA ALA A 88 -6.29 -1.53 5.35
C ALA A 88 -7.77 -1.86 5.59
N TRP A 89 -8.10 -3.15 5.74
CA TRP A 89 -9.44 -3.58 6.12
C TRP A 89 -9.80 -3.05 7.51
N ASN A 90 -8.92 -3.07 8.50
CA ASN A 90 -9.22 -2.49 9.81
C ASN A 90 -9.24 -0.94 9.82
N GLY A 91 -8.94 -0.27 8.70
CA GLY A 91 -8.83 1.18 8.63
C GLY A 91 -7.56 1.73 9.28
N GLU A 92 -6.55 0.88 9.47
CA GLU A 92 -5.25 1.25 9.97
C GLU A 92 -4.40 1.89 8.88
N ASP A 93 -3.37 2.63 9.30
CA ASP A 93 -2.41 3.23 8.39
C ASP A 93 -1.70 2.18 7.50
N PRO A 94 -1.31 2.58 6.27
CA PRO A 94 -0.43 1.80 5.43
C PRO A 94 0.82 1.35 6.20
N SER A 95 1.24 0.10 6.04
CA SER A 95 2.46 -0.34 6.71
C SER A 95 3.15 -1.53 6.03
N TYR A 96 4.23 -1.23 5.33
CA TYR A 96 5.38 -2.12 5.18
C TYR A 96 6.53 -1.57 6.03
N PRO A 97 7.16 -2.40 6.90
CA PRO A 97 8.12 -1.93 7.89
C PRO A 97 9.26 -1.05 7.33
N ALA A 98 9.80 -1.38 6.15
CA ALA A 98 10.89 -0.61 5.54
C ALA A 98 10.43 0.63 4.74
N LEU A 99 9.18 0.65 4.30
CA LEU A 99 8.65 1.67 3.38
C LEU A 99 7.89 2.78 4.12
N THR A 100 7.29 2.44 5.26
CA THR A 100 6.56 3.39 6.12
C THR A 100 7.49 4.49 6.64
N ASP A 101 8.69 4.12 7.10
CA ASP A 101 9.68 5.08 7.62
C ASP A 101 10.23 5.99 6.52
N PHE A 102 10.51 5.42 5.34
CA PHE A 102 10.93 6.19 4.17
C PHE A 102 9.87 7.21 3.73
N MET A 103 8.60 6.79 3.63
CA MET A 103 7.51 7.71 3.29
C MET A 103 7.25 8.77 4.35
N ARG A 104 7.47 8.45 5.63
CA ARG A 104 7.37 9.42 6.73
C ARG A 104 8.44 10.50 6.61
N GLY A 105 9.68 10.12 6.24
CA GLY A 105 10.76 11.06 5.95
C GLY A 105 10.47 11.95 4.73
N TRP A 106 10.01 11.39 3.61
CA TRP A 106 9.69 12.15 2.40
C TRP A 106 8.56 13.17 2.58
N ARG A 107 7.62 12.95 3.51
CA ARG A 107 6.56 13.92 3.84
C ARG A 107 7.01 15.09 4.73
N SER A 108 8.22 15.04 5.28
CA SER A 108 8.75 16.08 6.20
C SER A 108 9.63 17.14 5.53
N THR A 109 9.97 16.95 4.25
CA THR A 109 10.66 17.90 3.37
C THR A 109 9.69 18.52 2.39
#